data_AF-A0A962U6T5-F1
#
_entry.id   AF-A0A962U6T5-F1
#
_cell.length_a   1.000
_cell.length_b   1.000
_cell.length_c   1.000
_cell.angle_alpha   90.00
_cell.angle_beta   90.00
_cell.angle_gamma   90.00
#
_symmetry.space_group_name_H-M   'P 1'
#
loop_
_entity.id
_entity.type
_entity.pdbx_description
1 polymer ?
#
loop_
_entity_poly.entity_id
_entity_poly.type
_entity_poly.pdbx_seq_one_letter_code
_entity_poly.pdbx_strand_id
1 'polypeptide(L)' 'FVMQCFQLYTASVLYVTLFLGGGENWGMLLIKAFAVLVIPMSLAFLFPRYRTEDMITMLWKWPVALGLIGLMFVGA' A
#
# COMPACT_ATOMS: atom_id res chain seq x y z
N PHE A 1 5.28 18.82 3.78
CA PHE A 1 3.82 18.58 3.77
C PHE A 1 3.30 18.34 2.35
N VAL A 2 3.32 19.34 1.45
CA VAL A 2 2.83 19.20 0.06
C VAL A 2 3.44 18.00 -0.67
N MET A 3 4.77 17.84 -0.65
CA MET A 3 5.44 16.71 -1.31
C MET A 3 5.06 15.34 -0.73
N GLN A 4 4.84 15.24 0.57
CA GLN A 4 4.44 13.97 1.21
C GLN A 4 3.00 13.59 0.83
N CYS A 5 2.11 14.58 0.74
CA CYS A 5 0.75 14.36 0.26
C CYS A 5 0.73 13.86 -1.19
N PHE A 6 1.57 14.43 -2.06
CA PHE A 6 1.70 13.95 -3.44
C PHE A 6 2.26 12.54 -3.54
N GLN A 7 3.25 12.17 -2.72
CA GLN A 7 3.78 10.81 -2.70
C GLN A 7 2.73 9.78 -2.24
N LEU A 8 1.95 10.10 -1.21
CA LEU A 8 0.85 9.24 -0.74
C LEU A 8 -0.27 9.09 -1.78
N TYR A 9 -0.61 10.19 -2.46
CA TYR A 9 -1.59 10.16 -3.54
C TYR A 9 -1.12 9.28 -4.70
N THR A 10 0.10 9.49 -5.18
CA THR A 10 0.68 8.70 -6.28
C THR A 10 0.76 7.22 -5.95
N ALA A 11 1.18 6.85 -4.73
CA ALA A 11 1.22 5.46 -4.31
C ALA A 11 -0.18 4.80 -4.31
N SER A 12 -1.20 5.52 -3.83
CA SER A 12 -2.58 5.02 -3.81
C SER A 12 -3.14 4.83 -5.22
N VAL A 13 -2.86 5.77 -6.13
CA VAL A 13 -3.27 5.67 -7.54
C VAL A 13 -2.57 4.51 -8.23
N LEU A 14 -1.25 4.34 -8.04
CA LEU A 14 -0.50 3.21 -8.60
C LEU A 14 -1.03 1.86 -8.10
N TYR A 15 -1.43 1.77 -6.84
CA TYR A 15 -2.02 0.54 -6.30
C TYR A 15 -3.36 0.21 -6.97
N VAL A 16 -4.23 1.21 -7.17
CA VAL A 16 -5.52 1.01 -7.83
C VAL A 16 -5.37 0.62 -9.30
N THR A 17 -4.42 1.21 -10.02
CA THR A 17 -4.22 0.92 -11.45
C THR A 17 -3.58 -0.45 -11.67
N LEU A 18 -2.63 -0.86 -10.82
CA LEU A 18 -1.92 -2.13 -10.99
C LEU A 18 -2.67 -3.34 -10.42
N PHE A 19 -3.32 -3.21 -9.26
CA PHE A 19 -3.93 -4.36 -8.58
C PHE A 19 -5.47 -4.41 -8.66
N LEU A 20 -6.16 -3.26 -8.77
CA LEU A 20 -7.63 -3.20 -8.79
C LEU A 20 -8.23 -2.97 -10.19
N GLY A 21 -7.40 -3.10 -11.24
CA GLY A 21 -7.84 -2.99 -12.63
C GLY A 21 -8.20 -1.56 -13.08
N GLY A 22 -7.75 -0.54 -12.35
CA GLY A 22 -7.97 0.86 -12.71
C GLY A 22 -9.42 1.36 -12.54
N GLY A 23 -9.72 2.47 -13.22
CA GLY A 23 -11.03 3.11 -13.22
C GLY A 23 -11.48 3.43 -14.64
N GLU A 24 -12.60 2.84 -15.06
CA GLU A 24 -13.22 3.06 -16.39
C GLU A 24 -13.65 4.53 -16.59
N ASN A 25 -13.87 5.25 -15.49
CA ASN A 25 -14.22 6.66 -15.46
C ASN A 25 -13.35 7.41 -14.45
N TRP A 26 -13.08 8.70 -14.69
CA TRP A 26 -12.28 9.55 -13.80
C TRP A 26 -12.80 9.56 -12.36
N GLY A 27 -14.12 9.59 -12.18
CA GLY A 27 -14.75 9.54 -10.85
C GLY A 27 -14.53 8.22 -10.12
N MET A 28 -14.50 7.09 -10.83
CA MET A 28 -14.31 5.77 -10.22
C MET A 28 -12.87 5.54 -9.77
N LEU A 29 -11.90 6.09 -10.53
CA LEU A 29 -10.50 6.12 -10.11
C LEU A 29 -10.33 6.90 -8.80
N LEU A 30 -10.99 8.07 -8.70
CA LEU A 30 -10.91 8.93 -7.54
C LEU A 30 -11.49 8.26 -6.28
N ILE A 31 -12.67 7.64 -6.39
CA ILE A 31 -13.29 6.92 -5.26
C ILE A 31 -12.44 5.73 -4.81
N LYS A 32 -11.92 4.91 -5.75
CA LYS A 32 -11.05 3.79 -5.41
C LYS A 32 -9.73 4.25 -4.78
N ALA A 33 -9.14 5.34 -5.28
CA ALA A 33 -7.91 5.89 -4.71
C ALA A 33 -8.12 6.40 -3.27
N PHE A 34 -9.26 7.04 -2.98
CA PHE A 34 -9.61 7.43 -1.61
C PHE A 34 -9.84 6.21 -0.70
N ALA A 35 -10.53 5.18 -1.20
CA ALA A 35 -10.73 3.95 -0.43
C ALA A 35 -9.40 3.28 -0.05
N VAL A 36 -8.43 3.24 -0.97
CA VAL A 36 -7.08 2.72 -0.70
C VAL A 36 -6.32 3.62 0.27
N LEU A 37 -6.47 4.96 0.18
CA LEU A 37 -5.78 5.91 1.06
C LEU A 37 -6.24 5.82 2.52
N VAL A 38 -7.50 5.44 2.77
CA VAL A 38 -8.03 5.25 4.13
C VAL A 38 -7.27 4.17 4.90
N ILE A 39 -6.82 3.11 4.24
CA ILE A 39 -6.13 1.97 4.85
C ILE A 39 -4.80 2.35 5.55
N PRO A 40 -3.83 2.99 4.87
CA PRO A 40 -2.60 3.43 5.53
C PRO A 40 -2.85 4.52 6.58
N MET A 41 -3.89 5.35 6.40
CA MET A 41 -4.25 6.37 7.39
C MET A 41 -4.79 5.75 8.69
N SER A 42 -5.69 4.77 8.60
CA SER A 42 -6.20 4.08 9.79
C SER A 42 -5.10 3.28 10.50
N LEU A 43 -4.20 2.65 9.74
CA LEU A 43 -3.00 1.99 10.28
C LEU A 43 -2.11 2.97 11.04
N ALA A 44 -1.85 4.15 10.48
CA ALA A 44 -1.00 5.17 11.11
C ALA A 44 -1.61 5.75 12.40
N PHE A 45 -2.94 5.79 12.52
CA PHE A 45 -3.63 6.23 13.72
C PHE A 45 -3.72 5.15 14.81
N LEU A 46 -3.88 3.88 14.43
CA LEU A 46 -4.09 2.79 15.37
C LEU A 46 -2.78 2.29 15.99
N PHE A 47 -1.68 2.29 15.23
CA PHE A 47 -0.43 1.71 15.69
C PHE A 47 0.55 2.80 16.19
N PRO A 48 1.07 2.66 17.42
CA PRO A 48 2.10 3.54 17.93
C PRO A 48 3.42 3.35 17.16
N ARG A 49 4.32 4.33 17.28
CA ARG A 49 5.62 4.32 16.59
C ARG A 49 6.43 3.08 16.98
N TYR A 50 6.74 2.26 15.98
CA TYR A 50 7.64 1.13 16.13
C TYR A 50 9.10 1.58 16.15
N ARG A 51 9.95 0.85 16.89
CA ARG A 51 11.41 1.06 16.87
C ARG A 51 11.98 0.54 15.55
N THR A 52 12.93 1.26 14.98
CA THR A 52 13.52 0.94 13.66
C THR A 52 14.09 -0.47 13.59
N GLU A 53 14.69 -0.96 14.67
CA GLU A 53 15.26 -2.32 14.76
C GLU A 53 14.20 -3.42 14.64
N ASP A 54 13.06 -3.27 15.32
CA ASP A 54 11.95 -4.22 15.22
C ASP A 54 11.19 -4.11 13.89
N MET A 55 11.12 -2.92 13.29
CA MET A 55 10.50 -2.74 11.98
C MET A 55 11.25 -3.49 10.87
N ILE A 56 12.58 -3.47 10.88
CA ILE A 56 13.40 -4.12 9.86
C ILE A 56 13.24 -5.64 9.95
N THR A 57 13.28 -6.20 11.16
CA THR A 57 13.13 -7.65 11.36
C THR A 57 11.72 -8.12 11.03
N MET A 58 10.68 -7.35 11.35
CA MET A 58 9.30 -7.66 10.96
C MET A 58 9.09 -7.59 9.44
N LEU A 59 9.68 -6.59 8.78
CA LEU A 59 9.59 -6.42 7.33
C LEU A 59 10.28 -7.56 6.56
N TRP A 60 11.41 -8.04 7.04
CA TRP A 60 12.08 -9.19 6.42
C TRP A 60 11.38 -10.52 6.68
N LYS A 61 10.74 -10.68 7.85
CA LYS A 61 10.14 -11.96 8.22
C LYS A 61 8.75 -12.16 7.62
N TRP A 62 7.95 -11.10 7.50
CA TRP A 62 6.54 -11.20 7.10
C TRP A 62 6.30 -10.79 5.63
N PRO A 63 6.44 -9.53 5.22
CA PRO A 63 6.10 -9.12 3.87
C PRO A 63 7.04 -9.69 2.80
N VAL A 64 8.33 -9.87 3.08
CA VAL A 64 9.25 -10.52 2.13
C VAL A 64 8.92 -12.00 1.93
N ALA A 65 8.60 -12.72 3.01
CA ALA A 65 8.19 -14.12 2.93
C ALA A 65 6.88 -14.28 2.14
N LEU A 66 5.88 -13.44 2.41
CA LEU A 66 4.61 -13.46 1.67
C LEU A 66 4.78 -13.08 0.19
N GLY A 67 5.66 -12.11 -0.11
CA GLY A 67 5.99 -11.74 -1.49
C GLY A 67 6.66 -12.88 -2.27
N LEU A 68 7.61 -13.59 -1.65
CA LEU A 68 8.28 -14.74 -2.26
C LEU A 68 7.33 -15.92 -2.48
N ILE A 69 6.43 -16.18 -1.54
CA ILE A 69 5.39 -17.22 -1.70
C ILE A 69 4.43 -16.86 -2.82
N GLY A 70 4.00 -15.59 -2.90
CA GLY A 70 3.15 -15.11 -4.00
C GLY A 70 3.83 -15.26 -5.37
N LEU A 71 5.12 -14.96 -5.47
CA LEU A 71 5.89 -15.15 -6.70
C LEU A 71 5.96 -16.63 -7.11
N MET A 72 6.23 -17.52 -6.16
CA MET A 72 6.27 -18.97 -6.40
C MET A 72 4.93 -19.51 -6.90
N PHE A 73 3.81 -19.00 -6.39
CA PHE A 73 2.48 -19.49 -6.77
C PHE A 73 2.00 -18.96 -8.13
N VAL A 74 2.46 -17.77 -8.55
CA VAL A 74 2.14 -17.18 -9.85
C VAL A 74 3.10 -17.65 -10.95
N GLY A 75 4.34 -18.03 -10.59
CA GLY A 75 5.36 -18.52 -11.51
C GLY A 75 5.35 -20.04 -11.76
N ALA A 76 4.48 -20.80 -11.08
CA ALA A 76 4.26 -22.24 -11.28
C ALA A 76 2.99 -22.49 -12.11
#